data_AF-A0A4V3USH5-F1
#
_entry.id   AF-A0A4V3USH5-F1
#
_cell.length_a   1.000
_cell.length_b   1.000
_cell.length_c   1.000
_cell.angle_alpha   90.00
_cell.angle_beta   90.00
_cell.angle_gamma   90.00
#
_symmetry.space_group_name_H-M   'P 1'
#
loop_
_entity.id
_entity.type
_entity.pdbx_description
1 polymer ?
#
loop_
_entity_poly.entity_id
_entity_poly.type
_entity_poly.pdbx_seq_one_letter_code
_entity_poly.pdbx_strand_id
1 'polypeptide(L)'
;MNRRIRFVAALFAAFATAAFAQQGPTTLPSVGVTRFATDCVPLRLPAQRQVGEWAGLHNFGQVYAARERLMARIGRACRRHGVSRVQVVVRQGEPGVVAIALQTR
;
A
#
# COMPACT_ATOMS: atom_id res chain seq x y z
N MET A 1 40.80 14.87 39.71
CA MET A 1 41.91 15.81 40.03
C MET A 1 42.84 15.80 38.82
N ASN A 2 43.01 16.82 37.96
CA ASN A 2 42.73 18.24 38.03
C ASN A 2 42.75 18.89 36.62
N ARG A 3 41.84 19.87 36.45
CA ARG A 3 42.05 21.19 35.81
C ARG A 3 42.56 21.25 34.37
N ARG A 4 41.67 21.08 33.38
CA ARG A 4 41.70 21.84 32.10
C ARG A 4 40.30 22.14 31.55
N ILE A 5 39.35 22.40 32.45
CA ILE A 5 38.00 22.85 32.11
C ILE A 5 37.88 24.27 32.64
N ARG A 6 38.04 25.26 31.77
CA ARG A 6 37.66 26.69 31.88
C ARG A 6 38.38 27.41 30.74
N PHE A 7 37.76 28.44 30.14
CA PHE A 7 38.09 29.09 28.87
C PHE A 7 37.61 28.25 27.67
N VAL A 8 36.53 28.55 26.95
CA VAL A 8 36.03 29.85 26.51
C VAL A 8 34.50 29.76 26.48
N ALA A 9 33.86 30.43 27.45
CA ALA A 9 32.47 30.84 27.32
C ALA A 9 32.39 32.04 26.37
N ALA A 10 31.26 32.16 25.68
CA ALA A 10 30.90 33.24 24.78
C ALA A 10 31.60 33.20 23.42
N LEU A 11 30.93 32.61 22.43
CA LEU A 11 30.86 33.19 21.08
C LEU A 11 29.66 32.60 20.33
N PHE A 12 28.81 33.51 19.87
CA PHE A 12 27.72 33.33 18.90
C PHE A 12 26.43 32.66 19.37
N ALA A 13 25.64 33.49 20.05
CA ALA A 13 24.20 33.55 19.82
C ALA A 13 23.88 33.75 18.31
N ALA A 14 22.68 33.30 17.94
CA ALA A 14 21.97 33.54 16.67
C ALA A 14 22.34 32.65 15.47
N PHE A 15 21.92 31.38 15.53
CA PHE A 15 21.29 30.75 14.37
C PHE A 15 19.84 30.42 14.73
N ALA A 16 18.98 31.43 14.68
CA ALA A 16 17.56 31.22 14.48
C ALA A 16 17.37 30.79 13.03
N THR A 17 17.72 29.55 12.71
CA THR A 17 17.32 28.94 11.45
C THR A 17 15.80 28.91 11.46
N ALA A 18 15.20 29.71 10.59
CA ALA A 18 13.78 29.65 10.28
C ALA A 18 13.41 28.18 10.10
N ALA A 19 12.60 27.66 11.03
CA ALA A 19 11.85 26.44 10.83
C ALA A 19 10.84 26.76 9.72
N PHE A 20 11.28 26.73 8.48
CA PHE A 20 10.39 26.52 7.35
C PHE A 20 9.70 25.21 7.66
N ALA A 21 8.45 25.32 8.10
CA ALA A 21 7.51 24.24 8.09
C ALA A 21 7.54 23.68 6.67
N GLN A 22 8.28 22.61 6.46
CA GLN A 22 8.06 21.73 5.34
C GLN A 22 6.66 21.19 5.59
N GLN A 23 5.66 21.89 5.05
CA GLN A 23 4.40 21.29 4.69
C GLN A 23 4.80 20.13 3.78
N GLY A 24 4.95 18.96 4.39
CA GLY A 24 5.17 17.72 3.69
C GLY A 24 4.14 17.65 2.57
N PRO A 25 4.50 17.11 1.40
CA PRO A 25 3.61 17.10 0.25
C PRO A 25 2.23 16.67 0.70
N THR A 26 1.23 17.53 0.48
CA THR A 26 -0.17 17.19 0.73
C THR A 26 -0.46 15.98 -0.15
N THR A 27 -0.29 14.78 0.40
CA THR A 27 -0.59 13.54 -0.29
C THR A 27 -2.08 13.57 -0.54
N LEU A 28 -2.45 13.87 -1.79
CA LEU A 28 -3.81 13.70 -2.28
C LEU A 28 -4.27 12.29 -1.86
N PRO A 29 -5.51 12.14 -1.38
CA PRO A 29 -6.01 10.84 -0.94
C PRO A 29 -5.82 9.83 -2.07
N SER A 30 -5.06 8.76 -1.79
CA SER A 30 -4.88 7.66 -2.75
C SER A 30 -6.25 7.07 -3.08
N VAL A 31 -6.69 7.29 -4.33
CA VAL A 31 -7.96 6.77 -4.82
C VAL A 31 -7.79 5.27 -5.08
N GLY A 32 -8.58 4.46 -4.38
CA GLY A 32 -8.69 3.04 -4.67
C GLY A 32 -9.48 2.83 -5.96
N VAL A 33 -8.90 2.13 -6.93
CA VAL A 33 -9.56 1.79 -8.20
C VAL A 33 -9.91 0.31 -8.22
N THR A 34 -11.17 -0.03 -8.49
CA THR A 34 -11.58 -1.41 -8.74
C THR A 34 -10.98 -1.87 -10.08
N ARG A 35 -10.09 -2.86 -10.03
CA ARG A 35 -9.41 -3.41 -11.22
C ARG A 35 -10.04 -4.70 -11.72
N PHE A 36 -10.74 -5.41 -10.86
CA PHE A 36 -11.38 -6.67 -11.19
C PHE A 36 -12.57 -6.94 -10.27
N ALA A 37 -13.64 -7.49 -10.82
CA ALA A 37 -14.80 -7.94 -10.05
C ALA A 37 -15.21 -9.31 -10.56
N THR A 38 -15.58 -10.20 -9.64
CA THR A 38 -16.11 -11.52 -9.99
C THR A 38 -17.28 -11.85 -9.09
N ASP A 39 -18.28 -12.50 -9.67
CA ASP A 39 -19.29 -13.22 -8.91
C ASP A 39 -18.66 -14.46 -8.27
N CYS A 40 -19.19 -14.89 -7.13
CA CYS A 40 -18.72 -16.09 -6.44
C CYS A 40 -19.21 -17.37 -7.11
N VAL A 41 -20.29 -17.28 -7.89
CA VAL A 41 -20.84 -18.38 -8.70
C VAL A 41 -21.33 -17.83 -10.04
N PRO A 42 -20.68 -18.16 -11.18
CA PRO A 42 -19.42 -18.90 -11.31
C PRO A 42 -18.21 -18.05 -10.94
N LEU A 43 -17.25 -18.63 -10.22
CA LEU A 43 -16.03 -17.93 -9.82
C LEU A 43 -15.05 -17.77 -11.00
N ARG A 44 -14.71 -16.52 -11.33
CA ARG A 44 -13.63 -16.19 -12.28
C ARG A 44 -12.44 -15.62 -11.52
N LEU A 45 -11.24 -15.98 -11.94
CA LEU A 45 -10.01 -15.55 -11.30
C LEU A 45 -9.18 -14.67 -12.24
N PRO A 46 -8.40 -13.72 -11.71
CA PRO A 46 -7.63 -12.80 -12.53
C PRO A 46 -6.47 -13.51 -13.25
N ALA A 47 -6.15 -13.02 -14.45
CA ALA A 47 -5.02 -13.53 -15.23
C ALA A 47 -3.68 -13.10 -14.61
N GLN A 48 -2.62 -13.89 -14.81
CA GLN A 48 -1.29 -13.60 -14.25
C GLN A 48 -0.73 -12.25 -14.70
N ARG A 49 -0.87 -11.91 -15.99
CA ARG A 49 -0.45 -10.61 -16.54
C ARG A 49 -1.12 -9.45 -15.81
N GLN A 50 -2.43 -9.53 -15.61
CA GLN A 50 -3.21 -8.50 -14.93
C GLN A 50 -2.74 -8.29 -13.49
N VAL A 51 -2.50 -9.38 -12.75
CA VAL A 51 -1.98 -9.28 -11.38
C VAL A 51 -0.58 -8.65 -11.36
N GLY A 52 0.26 -8.95 -12.34
CA GLY A 52 1.58 -8.31 -12.47
C GLY A 52 1.48 -6.81 -12.70
N GLU A 53 0.59 -6.38 -13.60
CA GLU A 53 0.33 -4.96 -13.87
C GLU A 53 -0.19 -4.22 -12.63
N TRP A 54 -1.14 -4.82 -11.89
CA TRP A 54 -1.71 -4.20 -10.68
C TRP A 54 -0.73 -4.09 -9.53
N ALA A 55 0.13 -5.10 -9.37
CA ALA A 55 1.11 -5.13 -8.30
C ALA A 55 2.43 -4.41 -8.64
N GLY A 56 2.59 -3.95 -9.88
CA GLY A 56 3.86 -3.36 -10.36
C GLY A 56 4.99 -4.39 -10.40
N LEU A 57 4.67 -5.66 -10.63
CA LEU A 57 5.63 -6.76 -10.59
C LEU A 57 6.00 -7.21 -12.02
N HIS A 58 7.29 -7.30 -12.28
CA HIS A 58 7.84 -7.72 -13.58
C HIS A 58 8.55 -9.08 -13.52
N ASN A 59 8.85 -9.59 -12.32
CA ASN A 59 9.41 -10.92 -12.15
C ASN A 59 8.31 -11.98 -12.15
N PHE A 60 8.37 -12.96 -13.06
CA PHE A 60 7.34 -14.00 -13.19
C PHE A 60 7.06 -14.76 -11.90
N GLY A 61 8.09 -15.10 -11.12
CA GLY A 61 7.94 -15.80 -9.84
C GLY A 61 7.20 -14.96 -8.80
N GLN A 62 7.52 -13.66 -8.71
CA GLN A 62 6.80 -12.74 -7.83
C GLN A 62 5.34 -12.55 -8.26
N VAL A 63 5.08 -12.42 -9.57
CA VAL A 63 3.73 -12.30 -10.13
C VAL A 63 2.91 -13.55 -9.82
N TYR A 64 3.50 -14.74 -10.00
CA TYR A 64 2.86 -16.02 -9.66
C TYR A 64 2.49 -16.07 -8.17
N ALA A 65 3.44 -15.79 -7.27
CA ALA A 65 3.19 -15.79 -5.84
C ALA A 65 2.13 -14.76 -5.42
N ALA A 66 2.13 -13.57 -6.02
CA ALA A 66 1.10 -12.55 -5.78
C ALA A 66 -0.28 -13.03 -6.24
N ARG A 67 -0.37 -13.67 -7.40
CA ARG A 67 -1.62 -14.22 -7.93
C ARG A 67 -2.18 -15.32 -7.05
N GLU A 68 -1.36 -16.29 -6.63
CA GLU A 68 -1.80 -17.37 -5.74
C GLU A 68 -2.38 -16.82 -4.42
N ARG A 69 -1.71 -15.84 -3.82
CA ARG A 69 -2.22 -15.15 -2.62
C ARG A 69 -3.55 -14.45 -2.87
N LEU A 70 -3.71 -13.80 -4.02
CA LEU A 70 -4.94 -13.12 -4.40
C LEU A 70 -6.10 -14.11 -4.61
N MET A 71 -5.86 -15.20 -5.33
CA MET A 71 -6.83 -16.27 -5.56
C MET A 71 -7.30 -16.89 -4.25
N ALA A 72 -6.38 -17.20 -3.34
CA ALA A 72 -6.71 -17.72 -2.02
C ALA A 72 -7.57 -16.75 -1.21
N ARG A 73 -7.30 -15.44 -1.31
CA ARG A 73 -8.12 -14.40 -0.67
C ARG A 73 -9.51 -14.29 -1.29
N ILE A 74 -9.63 -14.31 -2.61
CA ILE A 74 -10.92 -14.31 -3.32
C ILE A 74 -11.73 -15.56 -2.93
N GLY A 75 -11.09 -16.74 -2.92
CA GLY A 75 -11.75 -17.98 -2.52
C GLY A 75 -12.24 -17.95 -1.07
N ARG A 76 -11.44 -17.41 -0.13
CA ARG A 76 -11.90 -17.21 1.26
C ARG A 76 -13.05 -16.21 1.37
N ALA A 77 -12.99 -15.13 0.60
CA ALA A 77 -14.03 -14.11 0.53
C ALA A 77 -15.37 -14.70 0.07
N CYS A 78 -15.36 -15.47 -1.02
CA CYS A 78 -16.56 -16.09 -1.58
C CYS A 78 -17.18 -17.20 -0.72
N ARG A 79 -16.43 -17.78 0.22
CA ARG A 79 -16.98 -18.74 1.19
C ARG A 79 -17.69 -18.06 2.37
N ARG A 80 -17.61 -16.74 2.50
CA ARG A 80 -18.33 -16.02 3.56
C ARG A 80 -19.82 -16.00 3.25
N HIS A 81 -20.63 -16.25 4.27
CA HIS A 81 -22.08 -16.23 4.13
C HIS A 81 -22.58 -14.87 3.64
N GLY A 82 -23.53 -14.87 2.71
CA GLY A 82 -24.13 -13.67 2.14
C GLY A 82 -23.29 -12.94 1.10
N VAL A 83 -22.04 -13.34 0.84
CA VAL A 83 -21.21 -12.72 -0.21
C VAL A 83 -21.54 -13.33 -1.57
N SER A 84 -21.97 -12.49 -2.50
CA SER A 84 -22.30 -12.90 -3.87
C SER A 84 -21.25 -12.43 -4.89
N ARG A 85 -20.54 -11.34 -4.59
CA ARG A 85 -19.54 -10.72 -5.47
C ARG A 85 -18.34 -10.20 -4.68
N VAL A 86 -17.18 -10.31 -5.31
CA VAL A 86 -15.88 -9.90 -4.77
C VAL A 86 -15.25 -8.90 -5.72
N GLN A 87 -14.81 -7.77 -5.19
CA GLN A 87 -14.12 -6.74 -5.96
C GLN A 87 -12.69 -6.59 -5.49
N VAL A 88 -11.76 -6.53 -6.44
CA VAL A 88 -10.34 -6.32 -6.24
C VAL A 88 -10.04 -4.84 -6.45
N VAL A 89 -9.62 -4.18 -5.38
CA VAL A 89 -9.34 -2.74 -5.35
C VAL A 89 -7.85 -2.53 -5.18
N VAL A 90 -7.25 -1.70 -6.03
CA VAL A 90 -5.83 -1.38 -5.98
C VAL A 90 -5.70 0.10 -5.65
N ARG A 91 -4.86 0.42 -4.66
CA ARG A 91 -4.52 1.81 -4.33
C ARG A 91 -3.50 2.35 -5.32
N GLN A 92 -3.79 3.50 -5.92
CA GLN A 92 -2.80 4.17 -6.76
C GLN A 92 -1.68 4.77 -5.90
N GLY A 93 -0.43 4.55 -6.31
CA GLY A 93 0.76 5.04 -5.60
C GLY A 93 1.35 4.10 -4.55
N GLU A 94 0.69 2.98 -4.22
CA GLU A 94 1.23 1.96 -3.33
C GLU A 94 1.44 0.63 -4.10
N PRO A 95 2.69 0.25 -4.41
CA PRO A 95 2.96 -1.05 -5.01
C PRO A 95 2.51 -2.17 -4.07
N GLY A 96 1.68 -3.08 -4.57
CA GLY A 96 1.36 -4.34 -3.90
C GLY A 96 0.12 -4.37 -2.99
N VAL A 97 -0.59 -3.25 -2.76
CA VAL A 97 -1.81 -3.27 -1.94
C VAL A 97 -3.04 -3.59 -2.80
N VAL A 98 -3.35 -4.87 -2.90
CA VAL A 98 -4.62 -5.38 -3.44
C VAL A 98 -5.60 -5.56 -2.29
N ALA A 99 -6.53 -4.64 -2.09
CA ALA A 99 -7.66 -4.81 -1.18
C ALA A 99 -8.77 -5.64 -1.84
N ILE A 100 -9.59 -6.29 -1.02
CA ILE A 100 -10.80 -6.98 -1.50
C ILE A 100 -12.01 -6.34 -0.83
N ALA A 101 -12.95 -5.85 -1.63
CA ALA A 101 -14.24 -5.36 -1.17
C ALA A 101 -15.33 -6.43 -1.29
N LEU A 102 -16.08 -6.53 -0.20
CA LEU A 102 -17.28 -7.34 0.07
C LEU A 102 -18.51 -6.82 -0.66
N GLN A 103 -19.18 -7.58 -1.51
CA GLN A 103 -20.58 -7.27 -1.83
C GLN A 103 -21.49 -8.39 -1.34
N THR A 104 -22.37 -8.02 -0.40
CA THR A 104 -23.42 -8.88 0.13
C THR A 104 -24.72 -8.63 -0.62
N ARG A 105 -25.54 -9.67 -0.76
CA ARG A 105 -26.90 -9.56 -1.28
C ARG A 105 -27.91 -9.47 -0.15
#